data_AF-A0A3B8R8E2-F1
#
_entry.id   AF-A0A3B8R8E2-F1
#
_cell.length_a   1.000
_cell.length_b   1.000
_cell.length_c   1.000
_cell.angle_alpha   90.00
_cell.angle_beta   90.00
_cell.angle_gamma   90.00
#
_symmetry.space_group_name_H-M   'P 1'
#
loop_
_entity.id
_entity.type
_entity.pdbx_description
1 polymer ?
#
loop_
_entity_poly.entity_id
_entity_poly.type
_entity_poly.pdbx_seq_one_letter_code
_entity_poly.pdbx_strand_id
1 'polypeptide(L)'
;MDLALGATRNDDMDGSPGANDDETAVIKMSYNLYRGGADRAKMKEAIARINGAEQALIALRRSITQDVSILWNDLEDLSIRIEYLQLHVTSTEEVLAVYLEQLAIGKRTLLDVLDIQN
;
A
#
# COMPACT_ATOMS: atom_id res chain seq x y z
N MET A 1 1.11 36.72 -19.38
CA MET A 1 0.40 38.01 -19.21
C MET A 1 -1.05 37.66 -19.03
N ASP A 2 -1.76 38.34 -18.14
CA ASP A 2 -3.19 38.09 -17.96
C ASP A 2 -3.95 39.39 -18.21
N LEU A 3 -4.97 39.31 -19.08
CA LEU A 3 -5.76 40.44 -19.55
C LEU A 3 -7.22 40.16 -19.22
N ALA A 4 -7.80 41.01 -18.38
CA ALA A 4 -9.20 40.96 -18.04
C ALA A 4 -9.90 42.25 -18.49
N LEU A 5 -11.06 42.09 -19.12
CA LEU A 5 -11.95 43.16 -19.56
C LEU A 5 -13.29 42.98 -18.87
N GLY A 6 -13.83 44.06 -18.30
CA GLY A 6 -15.15 44.06 -17.67
C GLY A 6 -15.86 45.38 -17.93
N ALA A 7 -17.17 45.31 -18.15
CA ALA A 7 -18.05 46.46 -18.23
C ALA A 7 -19.24 46.22 -17.31
N THR A 8 -19.62 47.25 -16.57
CA THR A 8 -20.76 47.21 -15.65
C THR A 8 -21.60 48.47 -15.87
N ARG A 9 -22.90 48.28 -16.07
CA ARG A 9 -23.89 49.36 -16.12
C ARG A 9 -24.74 49.24 -14.86
N ASN A 10 -24.87 50.32 -14.11
CA ASN A 10 -25.72 50.39 -12.94
C ASN A 10 -26.73 51.53 -13.10
N ASP A 11 -27.93 51.35 -12.57
CA ASP A 11 -29.02 52.32 -12.57
C ASP A 11 -29.41 52.56 -11.11
N ASP A 12 -28.96 53.68 -10.55
CA ASP A 12 -29.20 54.04 -9.14
C ASP A 12 -30.11 55.28 -9.08
N MET A 13 -31.43 55.04 -8.96
CA MET A 13 -32.43 56.10 -8.74
C MET A 13 -32.40 56.58 -7.28
N ASP A 14 -31.54 57.55 -6.98
CA ASP A 14 -31.52 58.22 -5.67
C ASP A 14 -32.52 59.41 -5.65
N GLY A 15 -33.81 59.08 -5.57
CA GLY A 15 -34.89 59.95 -5.05
C GLY A 15 -35.13 61.33 -5.70
N SER A 16 -34.46 61.67 -6.81
CA SER A 16 -34.56 62.96 -7.50
C SER A 16 -35.00 62.79 -8.97
N PRO A 17 -35.80 63.71 -9.55
CA PRO A 17 -36.17 63.63 -10.96
C PRO A 17 -34.97 63.87 -11.88
N GLY A 18 -34.35 62.78 -12.34
CA GLY A 18 -33.27 62.78 -13.34
C GLY A 18 -32.80 61.35 -13.64
N ALA A 19 -32.44 61.06 -14.89
CA ALA A 19 -31.85 59.77 -15.25
C ALA A 19 -30.39 59.71 -14.75
N ASN A 20 -30.07 58.75 -13.89
CA ASN A 20 -28.72 58.48 -13.42
C ASN A 20 -28.27 57.09 -13.92
N ASP A 21 -27.77 57.06 -15.16
CA ASP A 21 -27.12 55.88 -15.72
C ASP A 21 -25.60 56.02 -15.58
N ASP A 22 -24.99 55.16 -14.76
CA ASP A 22 -23.53 55.08 -14.63
C ASP A 22 -23.00 53.88 -15.42
N GLU A 23 -22.21 54.17 -16.44
CA GLU A 23 -21.52 53.19 -17.27
C GLU A 23 -20.02 53.20 -17.00
N THR A 24 -19.48 52.07 -16.54
CA THR A 24 -18.05 51.93 -16.30
C THR A 24 -17.49 50.77 -17.12
N ALA A 25 -16.44 51.05 -17.89
CA ALA A 25 -15.64 50.05 -18.59
C ALA A 25 -14.22 50.03 -18.00
N VAL A 26 -13.73 48.85 -17.63
CA VAL A 26 -12.41 48.67 -17.02
C VAL A 26 -11.58 47.68 -17.82
N ILE A 27 -10.37 48.10 -18.20
CA ILE A 27 -9.34 47.26 -18.79
C ILE A 27 -8.28 47.02 -17.72
N LYS A 28 -8.06 45.76 -17.33
CA LYS A 28 -7.01 45.39 -16.39
C LYS A 28 -5.96 44.53 -17.08
N MET A 29 -4.77 45.10 -17.26
CA MET A 29 -3.60 44.39 -17.77
C MET A 29 -2.63 44.13 -16.62
N SER A 30 -2.24 42.87 -16.43
CA SER A 30 -1.25 42.50 -15.42
C SER A 30 -0.03 41.86 -16.06
N TYR A 31 1.14 42.46 -15.80
CA TYR A 31 2.44 41.95 -16.21
C TYR A 31 3.29 41.72 -14.97
N ASN A 32 3.74 40.47 -14.79
CA ASN A 32 4.57 40.13 -13.64
C ASN A 32 6.04 40.25 -14.02
N LEU A 33 6.67 41.36 -13.62
CA LEU A 33 8.07 41.68 -13.93
C LEU A 33 9.06 40.82 -13.14
N TYR A 34 8.67 40.31 -11.96
CA TYR A 34 9.52 39.47 -11.12
C TYR A 34 8.68 38.69 -10.08
N ARG A 35 8.67 37.37 -10.18
CA ARG A 35 7.86 36.47 -9.32
C ARG A 35 8.53 36.04 -8.01
N GLY A 36 9.60 36.72 -7.58
CA GLY A 36 10.30 36.40 -6.32
C GLY A 36 10.81 34.95 -6.23
N GLY A 37 11.06 34.29 -7.36
CA GLY A 37 11.46 32.88 -7.41
C GLY A 37 10.31 31.86 -7.32
N ALA A 38 9.04 32.27 -7.31
CA ALA A 38 7.90 31.37 -7.20
C ALA A 38 7.85 30.31 -8.32
N ASP A 39 8.20 30.68 -9.56
CA ASP A 39 8.26 29.71 -10.67
C ASP A 39 9.38 28.68 -10.44
N ARG A 40 10.52 29.10 -9.88
CA ARG A 40 11.63 28.21 -9.51
C ARG A 40 11.23 27.30 -8.35
N ALA A 41 10.46 27.79 -7.38
CA ALA A 41 9.92 26.99 -6.29
C ALA A 41 8.93 25.94 -6.79
N LYS A 42 7.99 26.31 -7.67
CA LYS A 42 7.05 25.37 -8.31
C LYS A 42 7.77 24.29 -9.12
N MET A 43 8.83 24.66 -9.84
CA MET A 43 9.66 23.69 -10.57
C MET A 43 10.37 22.73 -9.61
N LYS A 44 11.00 23.24 -8.54
CA LYS A 44 11.64 22.39 -7.52
C LYS A 44 10.64 21.45 -6.84
N GLU A 45 9.44 21.93 -6.54
CA GLU A 45 8.36 21.14 -5.96
C GLU A 45 7.92 20.02 -6.90
N ALA A 46 7.77 20.31 -8.20
CA ALA A 46 7.45 19.29 -9.21
C ALA A 46 8.54 18.23 -9.32
N ILE A 47 9.82 18.64 -9.33
CA ILE A 47 10.96 17.72 -9.32
C ILE A 47 10.97 16.86 -8.04
N ALA A 48 10.73 17.47 -6.88
CA ALA A 48 10.68 16.75 -5.62
C ALA A 48 9.55 15.71 -5.59
N ARG A 49 8.38 16.02 -6.17
CA ARG A 49 7.28 15.06 -6.31
C ARG A 49 7.64 13.89 -7.21
N ILE A 50 8.29 14.16 -8.36
CA ILE A 50 8.73 13.10 -9.28
C ILE A 50 9.75 12.19 -8.57
N ASN A 51 10.77 12.78 -7.95
CA ASN A 51 11.78 12.04 -7.18
C ASN A 51 11.13 11.21 -6.05
N GLY A 52 10.16 11.78 -5.34
CA GLY A 52 9.42 11.07 -4.30
C GLY A 52 8.66 9.86 -4.85
N ALA A 53 7.99 10.00 -5.99
CA ALA A 53 7.29 8.91 -6.66
C ALA A 53 8.27 7.82 -7.15
N GLU A 54 9.42 8.20 -7.70
CA GLU A 54 10.46 7.26 -8.11
C GLU A 54 11.04 6.47 -6.93
N GLN A 55 11.33 7.13 -5.81
CA GLN A 55 11.80 6.46 -4.59
C GLN A 55 10.74 5.51 -4.02
N ALA A 56 9.46 5.90 -4.02
CA ALA A 56 8.37 5.02 -3.61
C ALA A 56 8.27 3.78 -4.50
N LEU A 57 8.42 3.93 -5.82
CA LEU A 57 8.45 2.80 -6.75
C LEU A 57 9.64 1.86 -6.50
N ILE A 58 10.82 2.41 -6.26
CA ILE A 58 12.03 1.62 -5.94
C ILE A 58 11.82 0.85 -4.63
N ALA A 59 11.28 1.51 -3.60
CA ALA A 59 10.99 0.88 -2.31
C ALA A 59 9.97 -0.26 -2.46
N LEU A 60 8.88 -0.03 -3.21
CA LEU A 60 7.87 -1.05 -3.48
C LEU A 60 8.45 -2.26 -4.21
N ARG A 61 9.28 -2.04 -5.24
CA ARG A 61 9.95 -3.13 -5.96
C ARG A 61 10.84 -3.95 -5.03
N ARG A 62 11.62 -3.30 -4.18
CA ARG A 62 12.48 -3.98 -3.19
C ARG A 62 11.65 -4.78 -2.18
N SER A 63 10.55 -4.22 -1.68
CA SER A 63 9.63 -4.93 -0.79
C SER A 63 9.08 -6.20 -1.43
N ILE A 64 8.55 -6.10 -2.65
CA ILE A 64 8.00 -7.25 -3.37
C ILE A 64 9.07 -8.33 -3.59
N THR A 65 10.29 -7.94 -3.97
CA THR A 65 11.39 -8.90 -4.11
C THR A 65 11.72 -9.60 -2.80
N GLN A 66 11.78 -8.85 -1.69
CA GLN A 66 12.02 -9.41 -0.36
C GLN A 66 10.88 -10.37 0.05
N ASP A 67 9.63 -9.96 -0.13
CA ASP A 67 8.46 -10.76 0.23
C ASP A 67 8.42 -12.07 -0.55
N VAL A 68 8.70 -12.02 -1.86
CA VAL A 68 8.77 -13.23 -2.70
C VAL A 68 9.88 -14.15 -2.24
N SER A 69 11.06 -13.61 -1.88
CA SER A 69 12.15 -14.43 -1.36
C SER A 69 11.82 -15.08 -0.02
N ILE A 70 11.15 -14.37 0.89
CA ILE A 70 10.69 -14.93 2.16
C ILE A 70 9.68 -16.05 1.90
N LEU A 71 8.66 -15.81 1.08
CA LEU A 71 7.62 -16.80 0.79
C LEU A 71 8.18 -18.05 0.10
N TRP A 72 9.20 -17.89 -0.75
CA TRP A 72 9.86 -19.03 -1.38
C TRP A 72 10.60 -19.89 -0.36
N ASN A 73 11.37 -19.27 0.53
CA ASN A 73 12.07 -19.98 1.61
C ASN A 73 11.08 -20.68 2.55
N ASP A 74 10.00 -20.00 2.93
CA ASP A 74 8.96 -20.59 3.78
C ASP A 74 8.32 -21.82 3.11
N LEU A 75 8.11 -21.78 1.79
CA LEU A 75 7.56 -22.92 1.05
C LEU A 75 8.53 -24.10 1.02
N GLU A 76 9.82 -23.83 0.82
CA GLU A 76 10.87 -24.85 0.87
C GLU A 76 10.96 -25.50 2.26
N ASP A 77 10.99 -24.69 3.32
CA ASP A 77 11.02 -25.15 4.70
C ASP A 77 9.78 -25.97 5.06
N LEU A 78 8.58 -25.53 4.63
CA LEU A 78 7.34 -26.27 4.84
C LEU A 78 7.33 -27.60 4.08
N SER A 79 7.90 -27.65 2.87
CA SER A 79 8.00 -28.88 2.10
C SER A 79 8.85 -29.92 2.82
N ILE A 80 10.02 -29.50 3.33
CA ILE A 80 10.92 -30.34 4.14
C ILE A 80 10.21 -30.80 5.42
N ARG A 81 9.49 -29.88 6.09
CA ARG A 81 8.76 -30.21 7.32
C ARG A 81 7.66 -31.24 7.09
N ILE A 82 6.94 -31.16 5.97
CA ILE A 82 5.91 -32.15 5.60
C ILE A 82 6.55 -33.53 5.41
N GLU A 83 7.68 -33.62 4.74
CA GLU A 83 8.41 -34.89 4.54
C GLU A 83 8.79 -35.51 5.90
N TYR A 84 9.37 -34.73 6.81
CA TYR A 84 9.70 -35.23 8.16
C TYR A 84 8.48 -35.65 8.96
N LEU A 85 7.37 -34.91 8.88
CA LEU A 85 6.12 -35.27 9.56
C LEU A 85 5.54 -36.57 9.00
N GLN A 86 5.60 -36.79 7.69
CA GLN A 86 5.18 -38.05 7.08
C GLN A 86 6.03 -39.22 7.55
N LEU A 87 7.37 -39.06 7.58
CA LEU A 87 8.27 -40.09 8.11
C LEU A 87 7.98 -40.39 9.58
N HIS A 88 7.72 -39.36 10.38
CA HIS A 88 7.37 -39.52 11.79
C HIS A 88 6.07 -40.30 11.99
N VAL A 89 5.02 -40.00 11.22
CA VAL A 89 3.76 -40.75 11.24
C VAL A 89 3.98 -42.21 10.89
N THR A 90 4.66 -42.50 9.77
CA THR A 90 4.96 -43.88 9.34
C THR A 90 5.74 -44.64 10.41
N SER A 91 6.76 -44.02 11.01
CA SER A 91 7.56 -44.67 12.05
C SER A 91 6.74 -44.97 13.30
N THR A 92 5.85 -44.06 13.72
CA THR A 92 4.96 -44.27 14.87
C THR A 92 3.95 -45.39 14.58
N GLU A 93 3.42 -45.49 13.36
CA GLU A 93 2.55 -46.59 12.94
C GLU A 93 3.27 -47.95 12.97
N GLU A 94 4.52 -48.01 12.49
CA GLU A 94 5.35 -49.22 12.56
C GLU A 94 5.61 -49.65 14.02
N VAL A 95 5.94 -48.70 14.89
CA VAL A 95 6.14 -48.96 16.32
C VAL A 95 4.85 -49.48 16.96
N LEU A 96 3.71 -48.85 16.66
CA LEU A 96 2.41 -49.29 17.16
C LEU A 96 2.10 -50.73 16.71
N ALA A 97 2.35 -51.07 15.44
CA ALA A 97 2.14 -52.42 14.92
C ALA A 97 2.97 -53.47 15.67
N VAL A 98 4.26 -53.20 15.89
CA VAL A 98 5.16 -54.10 16.66
C VAL A 98 4.67 -54.26 18.11
N TYR A 99 4.21 -53.18 18.74
CA TYR A 99 3.72 -53.23 20.11
C TYR A 99 2.42 -54.04 20.23
N LEU A 100 1.52 -53.93 19.25
CA LEU A 100 0.30 -54.75 19.19
C LEU A 100 0.64 -56.25 19.03
N GLU A 101 1.65 -56.60 18.22
CA GLU A 101 2.13 -57.97 18.13
C GLU A 101 2.68 -58.48 19.47
N GLN A 102 3.48 -57.65 20.16
CA GLN A 102 4.02 -57.96 21.48
C GLN A 102 2.94 -58.12 22.56
N LEU A 103 1.87 -57.32 22.50
CA LEU A 103 0.69 -57.44 23.37
C LEU A 103 -0.02 -58.77 23.13
N ALA A 104 -0.22 -59.18 21.87
CA ALA A 104 -0.90 -60.43 21.52
C ALA A 104 -0.18 -61.68 22.05
N ILE A 105 1.15 -61.64 22.17
CA ILE A 105 1.97 -62.71 22.75
C ILE A 105 2.25 -62.54 24.26
N GLY A 106 1.57 -61.60 24.92
CA GLY A 106 1.64 -61.39 26.38
C GLY A 106 2.92 -60.74 26.90
N LYS A 107 3.70 -60.06 26.03
CA LYS A 107 4.99 -59.43 26.38
C LYS A 107 4.91 -57.94 26.75
N ARG A 108 3.77 -57.26 26.52
CA ARG A 108 3.52 -55.83 26.80
C ARG A 108 2.17 -55.63 27.50
N THR A 109 1.97 -54.48 28.16
CA THR A 109 0.69 -54.14 28.84
C THR A 109 -0.16 -53.18 27.99
N LEU A 110 -1.48 -53.17 28.18
CA LEU A 110 -2.43 -52.31 27.44
C LEU A 110 -2.16 -50.80 27.64
N LEU A 111 -1.52 -50.43 28.76
CA LEU A 111 -1.16 -49.05 29.09
C LEU A 111 -0.03 -48.52 28.17
N ASP A 112 0.97 -49.35 27.85
CA ASP A 112 2.09 -48.98 26.95
C ASP A 112 1.62 -48.65 25.53
N VAL A 113 0.47 -49.21 25.10
CA VAL A 113 -0.11 -48.97 23.77
C VAL A 113 -0.88 -47.65 23.72
N LEU A 114 -1.44 -47.20 24.86
CA LEU A 114 -2.19 -45.94 24.96
C LEU A 114 -1.26 -44.72 24.98
N ASP A 115 -0.08 -44.85 25.57
CA ASP A 115 0.91 -43.76 25.65
C ASP A 115 1.58 -43.43 24.30
N ILE A 116 1.48 -44.31 23.29
CA ILE A 116 2.03 -44.10 21.93
C ILE A 116 1.05 -43.33 21.02
N GLN A 117 -0.24 -43.27 21.38
CA GLN A 117 -1.27 -42.58 20.59
C GLN A 117 -1.47 -41.10 20.98
N ASN A 118 -0.83 -40.62 22.05
CA ASN A 118 -0.91 -39.22 22.51
C ASN A 118 0.38 -38.46 22.23
#